data_AF-A0AAD7ZNW2-F1
#
_entry.id   AF-A0AAD7ZNW2-F1
#
_cell.length_a   1.000
_cell.length_b   1.000
_cell.length_c   1.000
_cell.angle_alpha   90.00
_cell.angle_beta   90.00
_cell.angle_gamma   90.00
#
_symmetry.space_group_name_H-M   'P 1'
#
loop_
_entity.id
_entity.type
_entity.pdbx_description
1 polymer ?
#
loop_
_entity_poly.entity_id
_entity_poly.type
_entity_poly.pdbx_seq_one_letter_code
_entity_poly.pdbx_strand_id
1 'polypeptide(L)'
;MFFGGDDDDFLDEISSSHSQQDNTDDFQEFEDVAPELDLGEPPDELKEFARKYLGESPETRPGLLQELRDVIYERGEVVPHRTDDLFLLRFLRARRFDVEKAHRLVRILSLYITTPLLYS
;
A
#
# COMPACT_ATOMS: atom_id res chain seq x y z
N MET A 1 -14.22 -42.79 47.17
CA MET A 1 -15.68 -42.56 47.06
C MET A 1 -16.02 -41.42 48.00
N PHE A 2 -16.28 -40.22 47.46
CA PHE A 2 -17.61 -39.59 47.27
C PHE A 2 -18.14 -38.96 48.59
N PHE A 3 -18.58 -37.70 48.78
CA PHE A 3 -18.86 -36.48 48.01
C PHE A 3 -19.21 -35.34 49.01
N GLY A 4 -19.29 -34.09 48.54
CA GLY A 4 -20.08 -32.99 49.14
C GLY A 4 -19.22 -31.97 49.93
N GLY A 5 -19.09 -30.70 49.55
CA GLY A 5 -19.98 -29.84 48.76
C GLY A 5 -20.93 -29.10 49.71
N ASP A 6 -21.10 -27.80 49.45
CA ASP A 6 -21.99 -26.81 50.07
C ASP A 6 -21.26 -25.95 51.13
N ASP A 7 -20.74 -24.77 50.76
CA ASP A 7 -21.48 -23.50 50.52
C ASP A 7 -22.06 -23.02 51.87
N ASP A 8 -21.73 -21.86 52.41
CA ASP A 8 -21.98 -20.52 51.89
C ASP A 8 -21.29 -19.51 52.83
N ASP A 9 -21.43 -18.23 52.50
CA ASP A 9 -21.28 -17.08 53.42
C ASP A 9 -19.82 -16.60 53.61
N PHE A 10 -19.41 -15.40 53.22
CA PHE A 10 -20.20 -14.20 53.04
C PHE A 10 -19.19 -13.14 52.56
N LEU A 11 -19.46 -12.62 51.36
CA LEU A 11 -18.84 -11.41 50.86
C LEU A 11 -19.08 -10.29 51.86
N ASP A 12 -18.04 -9.81 52.53
CA ASP A 12 -18.01 -8.43 52.98
C ASP A 12 -16.59 -8.00 53.35
N GLU A 13 -16.36 -6.71 53.16
CA GLU A 13 -15.16 -5.95 53.51
C GLU A 13 -13.96 -6.20 52.58
N ILE A 14 -14.05 -5.77 51.32
CA ILE A 14 -13.98 -4.33 50.97
C ILE A 14 -12.87 -3.65 51.79
N SER A 15 -11.64 -3.66 51.30
CA SER A 15 -10.88 -2.43 51.09
C SER A 15 -9.44 -2.75 50.73
N SER A 16 -8.95 -2.01 49.73
CA SER A 16 -7.54 -1.73 49.49
C SER A 16 -6.73 -2.78 48.76
N SER A 17 -6.93 -2.85 47.45
CA SER A 17 -5.98 -2.16 46.54
C SER A 17 -6.43 -2.30 45.08
N HIS A 18 -7.06 -1.25 44.57
CA HIS A 18 -7.30 -1.06 43.15
C HIS A 18 -6.11 -0.31 42.56
N SER A 19 -5.30 -0.94 41.70
CA SER A 19 -4.70 -0.27 40.54
C SER A 19 -4.22 -1.28 39.50
N GLN A 20 -4.92 -1.28 38.36
CA GLN A 20 -4.38 -1.49 37.02
C GLN A 20 -3.88 -2.91 36.70
N GLN A 21 -4.83 -3.79 36.37
CA GLN A 21 -4.59 -4.75 35.30
C GLN A 21 -4.50 -3.95 34.00
N ASP A 22 -3.32 -3.93 33.39
CA ASP A 22 -3.14 -3.49 32.01
C ASP A 22 -4.05 -4.33 31.12
N ASN A 23 -5.20 -3.75 30.75
CA ASN A 23 -5.88 -4.12 29.52
C ASN A 23 -4.90 -3.78 28.40
N THR A 24 -4.15 -4.77 27.92
CA THR A 24 -3.60 -4.70 26.56
C THR A 24 -4.79 -4.83 25.63
N ASP A 25 -5.47 -3.69 25.48
CA ASP A 25 -6.51 -3.44 24.49
C ASP A 25 -6.09 -4.09 23.18
N ASP A 26 -7.06 -4.78 22.60
CA ASP A 26 -7.03 -5.36 21.28
C ASP A 26 -6.36 -4.40 20.29
N PHE A 27 -5.08 -4.63 19.97
CA PHE A 27 -4.50 -4.16 18.72
C PHE A 27 -5.16 -5.00 17.63
N GLN A 28 -6.39 -4.62 17.29
CA GLN A 28 -7.06 -5.11 16.12
C GLN A 28 -6.13 -4.80 14.96
N GLU A 29 -5.49 -5.84 14.43
CA GLU A 29 -4.64 -5.78 13.27
C GLU A 29 -5.52 -5.25 12.16
N PHE A 30 -5.44 -3.93 11.91
CA PHE A 30 -6.11 -3.31 10.80
C PHE A 30 -5.39 -3.85 9.57
N GLU A 31 -5.92 -4.94 9.04
CA GLU A 31 -5.55 -5.43 7.73
C GLU A 31 -5.65 -4.21 6.80
N ASP A 32 -4.55 -3.87 6.11
CA ASP A 32 -4.50 -2.75 5.18
C ASP A 32 -5.48 -3.05 4.03
N VAL A 33 -6.77 -2.80 4.26
CA VAL A 33 -7.80 -2.86 3.24
C VAL A 33 -7.54 -1.67 2.35
N ALA A 34 -6.64 -1.85 1.39
CA ALA A 34 -6.47 -0.93 0.29
C ALA A 34 -7.86 -0.78 -0.34
N PRO A 35 -8.50 0.39 -0.28
CA PRO A 35 -9.78 0.56 -0.93
C PRO A 35 -9.53 0.39 -2.42
N GLU A 36 -9.88 -0.78 -2.95
CA GLU A 36 -9.97 -0.97 -4.39
C GLU A 36 -11.11 -0.07 -4.86
N LEU A 37 -10.77 1.15 -5.26
CA LEU A 37 -11.67 1.97 -6.05
C LEU A 37 -11.87 1.23 -7.38
N ASP A 38 -13.02 0.58 -7.52
CA ASP A 38 -13.49 0.09 -8.81
C ASP A 38 -13.87 1.30 -9.68
N LEU A 39 -12.93 1.74 -10.50
CA LEU A 39 -13.07 2.89 -11.39
C LEU A 39 -13.78 2.54 -12.70
N GLY A 40 -14.24 1.29 -12.87
CA GLY A 40 -14.87 0.84 -14.11
C GLY A 40 -13.97 0.96 -15.34
N GLU A 41 -14.55 0.66 -16.51
CA GLU A 41 -13.84 0.88 -17.78
C GLU A 41 -13.89 2.36 -18.16
N PRO A 42 -12.75 2.97 -18.58
CA PRO A 42 -12.76 4.36 -19.00
C PRO A 42 -13.69 4.56 -20.22
N PRO A 43 -14.46 5.66 -20.28
CA PRO A 43 -15.23 6.05 -21.46
C PRO A 43 -14.38 6.04 -22.73
N ASP A 44 -14.98 5.67 -23.86
CA ASP A 44 -14.26 5.52 -25.12
C ASP A 44 -13.59 6.82 -25.60
N GLU A 45 -14.19 7.97 -25.29
CA GLU A 45 -13.60 9.30 -25.56
C GLU A 45 -12.23 9.47 -24.88
N LEU A 46 -12.08 8.97 -23.65
CA LEU A 46 -10.81 9.04 -22.92
C LEU A 46 -9.78 8.07 -23.50
N LYS A 47 -10.22 6.91 -23.99
CA LYS A 47 -9.34 5.96 -24.69
C LYS A 47 -8.80 6.57 -25.98
N GLU A 48 -9.64 7.25 -26.75
CA GLU A 48 -9.22 7.95 -27.96
C GLU A 48 -8.28 9.11 -27.67
N PHE A 49 -8.54 9.87 -26.60
CA PHE A 49 -7.66 10.94 -26.13
C PHE A 49 -6.29 10.38 -25.71
N ALA A 50 -6.28 9.28 -24.96
CA ALA A 50 -5.06 8.60 -24.55
C ALA A 50 -4.27 8.10 -25.77
N ARG A 51 -4.94 7.51 -26.76
CA ARG A 51 -4.30 7.10 -28.02
C ARG A 51 -3.69 8.29 -28.76
N LYS A 52 -4.41 9.42 -28.86
CA LYS A 52 -4.00 10.59 -29.65
C LYS A 52 -2.89 11.41 -28.99
N TYR A 53 -2.93 11.57 -27.67
CA TYR A 53 -2.04 12.50 -26.96
C TYR A 53 -1.00 11.80 -26.07
N LEU A 54 -1.32 10.62 -25.53
CA LEU A 54 -0.42 9.84 -24.66
C LEU A 54 0.31 8.74 -25.43
N GLY A 55 -0.16 8.37 -26.64
CA GLY A 55 0.39 7.22 -27.37
C GLY A 55 0.08 5.87 -26.71
N GLU A 56 -0.89 5.85 -25.78
CA GLU A 56 -1.36 4.63 -25.13
C GLU A 56 -2.14 3.81 -26.15
N SER A 57 -1.54 2.73 -26.64
CA SER A 57 -2.25 1.70 -27.39
C SER A 57 -2.30 0.42 -26.55
N PRO A 58 -3.41 -0.33 -26.59
CA PRO A 58 -3.53 -1.58 -25.81
C PRO A 58 -2.44 -2.60 -26.18
N GLU A 59 -1.88 -2.50 -27.38
CA GLU A 59 -0.81 -3.37 -27.91
C GLU A 59 0.58 -2.96 -27.41
N THR A 60 0.90 -1.66 -27.37
CA THR A 60 2.22 -1.16 -26.94
C THR A 60 2.35 -1.08 -25.42
N ARG A 61 1.23 -0.94 -24.70
CA ARG A 61 1.18 -0.85 -23.24
C ARG A 61 1.95 -1.97 -22.51
N PRO A 62 1.74 -3.27 -22.77
CA PRO A 62 2.48 -4.33 -22.08
C PRO A 62 3.98 -4.30 -22.40
N GLY A 63 4.37 -3.93 -23.63
CA GLY A 63 5.78 -3.83 -24.01
C GLY A 63 6.51 -2.73 -23.23
N LEU A 64 5.93 -1.53 -23.16
CA LEU A 64 6.51 -0.40 -22.43
C LEU A 64 6.51 -0.62 -20.91
N LEU A 65 5.54 -1.38 -20.41
CA LEU A 65 5.51 -1.79 -19.01
C LEU A 65 6.68 -2.72 -18.68
N GLN A 66 6.92 -3.71 -19.53
CA GLN A 66 8.06 -4.61 -19.37
C GLN A 66 9.38 -3.85 -19.50
N GLU A 67 9.51 -2.97 -20.48
CA GLU A 67 10.70 -2.14 -20.66
C GLU A 67 10.99 -1.29 -19.42
N LEU A 68 9.95 -0.70 -18.80
CA LEU A 68 10.13 0.05 -17.55
C LEU A 68 10.60 -0.85 -16.40
N ARG A 69 10.12 -2.09 -16.31
CA ARG A 69 10.61 -3.06 -15.31
C ARG A 69 12.08 -3.39 -15.52
N ASP A 70 12.45 -3.64 -16.76
CA ASP A 70 13.81 -4.00 -17.13
C ASP A 70 14.75 -2.83 -16.81
N VAL A 71 14.39 -1.60 -17.17
CA VAL A 71 15.18 -0.40 -16.86
C VAL A 71 15.35 -0.19 -15.35
N ILE A 72 14.30 -0.41 -14.55
CA ILE A 72 14.39 -0.32 -13.08
C ILE A 72 15.37 -1.37 -12.54
N TYR A 73 15.28 -2.61 -13.04
CA TYR A 73 16.15 -3.70 -12.60
C TYR A 73 17.61 -3.52 -13.03
N GLU A 74 17.84 -3.17 -14.30
CA GLU A 74 19.17 -2.99 -14.87
C GLU A 74 19.95 -1.84 -14.22
N ARG A 75 19.27 -0.72 -13.96
CA ARG A 75 19.92 0.44 -13.33
C ARG A 75 20.19 0.22 -11.85
N GLY A 76 19.34 -0.53 -11.15
CA GLY A 76 19.47 -0.81 -9.71
C GLY A 76 19.48 0.44 -8.83
N GLU A 77 19.14 1.62 -9.37
CA GLU A 77 19.14 2.91 -8.67
C GLU A 77 18.00 3.02 -7.65
N VAL A 78 16.96 2.19 -7.80
CA VAL A 78 15.74 2.24 -7.01
C VAL A 78 15.37 0.83 -6.56
N VAL A 79 15.07 0.67 -5.27
CA VAL A 79 14.49 -0.56 -4.72
C VAL A 79 13.03 -0.27 -4.39
N PRO A 80 12.13 -0.31 -5.39
CA PRO A 80 10.72 -0.11 -5.12
C PRO A 80 10.20 -1.24 -4.23
N HIS A 81 9.47 -0.88 -3.17
CA HIS A 81 8.77 -1.84 -2.31
C HIS A 81 7.71 -2.65 -3.09
N ARG A 82 7.24 -2.13 -4.24
CA ARG A 82 6.21 -2.75 -5.07
C ARG A 82 6.41 -2.40 -6.56
N THR A 83 6.34 -3.39 -7.45
CA THR A 83 6.54 -3.25 -8.92
C THR A 83 5.38 -3.80 -9.76
N ASP A 84 4.18 -3.78 -9.20
CA ASP A 84 2.97 -4.28 -9.85
C ASP A 84 2.65 -3.47 -11.12
N ASP A 85 1.99 -4.12 -12.09
CA ASP A 85 1.61 -3.51 -13.37
C ASP A 85 0.82 -2.21 -13.16
N LEU A 86 -0.18 -2.25 -12.28
CA LEU A 86 -1.04 -1.10 -11.96
C LEU A 86 -0.25 0.05 -11.33
N PHE A 87 0.79 -0.25 -10.55
CA PHE A 87 1.66 0.76 -9.96
C PHE A 87 2.51 1.43 -11.04
N LEU A 88 3.19 0.63 -11.88
CA LEU A 88 4.05 1.13 -12.96
C LEU A 88 3.25 1.91 -14.03
N LEU A 89 2.03 1.48 -14.34
CA LEU A 89 1.14 2.17 -15.27
C LEU A 89 0.83 3.61 -14.84
N ARG A 90 0.77 3.90 -13.54
CA ARG A 90 0.54 5.27 -13.04
C ARG A 90 1.68 6.20 -13.46
N PHE A 91 2.93 5.73 -13.41
CA PHE A 91 4.11 6.50 -13.81
C PHE A 91 4.18 6.69 -15.32
N LEU A 92 3.88 5.63 -16.08
CA LEU A 92 3.82 5.70 -17.54
C LEU A 92 2.74 6.68 -18.00
N ARG A 93 1.53 6.62 -17.44
CA ARG A 93 0.46 7.58 -17.75
C ARG A 93 0.83 9.02 -17.42
N ALA A 94 1.48 9.25 -16.27
CA ALA A 94 1.94 10.58 -15.87
C ALA A 94 3.03 11.18 -16.79
N ARG A 95 3.67 10.34 -17.63
CA ARG A 95 4.77 10.73 -18.53
C ARG A 95 4.50 10.40 -20.00
N ARG A 96 3.23 10.20 -20.38
CA ARG A 96 2.84 9.91 -21.77
C ARG A 96 3.58 8.69 -22.34
N PHE A 97 3.73 7.65 -21.51
CA PHE A 97 4.35 6.38 -21.87
C PHE A 97 5.84 6.46 -22.27
N ASP A 98 6.55 7.50 -21.79
CA ASP A 98 8.00 7.64 -21.92
C ASP A 98 8.71 6.92 -20.76
N VAL A 99 9.43 5.84 -21.08
CA VAL A 99 10.08 4.94 -20.12
C VAL A 99 11.17 5.65 -19.32
N GLU A 100 12.02 6.44 -19.97
CA GLU A 100 13.12 7.14 -19.28
C GLU A 100 12.58 8.20 -18.30
N LYS A 101 11.56 8.94 -18.72
CA LYS A 101 10.91 9.94 -17.85
C LYS A 101 10.15 9.27 -16.71
N ALA A 102 9.51 8.13 -16.94
CA ALA A 102 8.84 7.36 -15.92
C ALA A 102 9.84 6.84 -14.87
N HIS A 103 10.96 6.24 -15.30
CA HIS A 103 12.03 5.79 -14.41
C HIS A 103 12.58 6.94 -13.54
N ARG A 104 12.80 8.12 -14.13
CA ARG A 104 13.25 9.30 -13.38
C ARG A 104 12.24 9.70 -12.29
N LEU A 105 10.94 9.60 -12.55
CA LEU A 105 9.89 9.88 -11.57
C LEU A 105 9.93 8.87 -10.42
N VAL A 106 10.03 7.57 -10.74
CA VAL A 106 10.15 6.50 -9.75
C VAL A 106 11.36 6.73 -8.84
N ARG A 107 12.51 7.11 -9.41
CA ARG A 107 13.70 7.45 -8.63
C ARG A 107 13.49 8.64 -7.71
N ILE A 108 12.88 9.72 -8.21
CA ILE A 108 12.59 10.91 -7.41
C ILE A 108 11.69 10.53 -6.22
N LEU A 109 10.63 9.77 -6.46
CA LEU A 109 9.73 9.30 -5.40
C LEU A 109 10.48 8.47 -4.35
N SER A 110 11.37 7.56 -4.80
CA SER A 110 12.20 6.76 -3.89
C SER A 110 13.09 7.61 -2.99
N LEU A 111 13.68 8.69 -3.52
CA LEU A 111 14.51 9.60 -2.74
C LEU A 111 13.69 10.30 -1.65
N TYR A 112 12.49 10.81 -1.97
CA TYR A 112 11.63 11.46 -0.98
C TYR A 112 11.20 10.55 0.18
N ILE A 113 11.07 9.25 -0.07
CA ILE A 113 10.68 8.27 0.96
C ILE A 113 11.89 7.81 1.78
N THR A 114 13.05 7.65 1.13
CA THR A 114 14.24 7.03 1.73
C THR A 114 15.20 8.04 2.38
N THR A 115 15.17 9.31 1.96
CA THR A 115 15.93 10.38 2.61
C THR A 115 15.03 11.13 3.58
N PRO A 116 14.86 10.68 4.84
CA PRO A 116 14.49 11.62 5.87
C PRO A 116 15.65 12.63 6.00
N LEU A 117 15.34 13.86 6.39
CA LEU A 117 16.29 14.90 6.79
C LEU A 117 16.84 15.80 5.66
N LEU A 118 16.01 16.74 5.20
CA LEU A 118 16.48 18.08 4.84
C LEU A 118 15.50 19.15 5.34
N TYR A 119 15.26 19.16 6.65
CA TYR A 119 14.75 20.33 7.36
C TYR A 119 15.18 20.20 8.83
N SER A 120 16.26 20.88 9.19
CA SER A 120 16.67 21.23 10.55
C SER A 120 17.16 22.67 10.53
#